data_AF-A0AAE3LIS3-F1
#
_entry.id   AF-A0AAE3LIS3-F1
#
_cell.length_a   1.000
_cell.length_b   1.000
_cell.length_c   1.000
_cell.angle_alpha   90.00
_cell.angle_beta   90.00
_cell.angle_gamma   90.00
#
_symmetry.space_group_name_H-M   'P 1'
#
loop_
_entity.id
_entity.type
_entity.pdbx_description
1 polymer ?
#
loop_
_entity_poly.entity_id
_entity_poly.type
_entity_poly.pdbx_seq_one_letter_code
_entity_poly.pdbx_strand_id
1 'polypeptide(L)'
;MGQVKQYSREYKEEALKLAEEKGCKNASEELGISYNTLYGWVKEARKGNLHLGKRSDSNVSKLEEELQQLRRTNKELAKENKRFQEENEFLAEATAFFAASRQKSAKKKE
;
A
#
# COMPACT_ATOMS: atom_id res chain seq x y z
N MET A 1 -9.07 39.94 -17.74
CA MET A 1 -8.20 38.99 -17.03
C MET A 1 -9.05 38.24 -16.02
N GLY A 2 -9.49 37.01 -16.32
CA GLY A 2 -10.31 36.24 -15.38
C GLY A 2 -9.45 35.75 -14.22
N GLN A 3 -9.77 36.14 -12.99
CA GLN A 3 -9.09 35.64 -11.80
C GLN A 3 -9.36 34.14 -11.65
N VAL A 4 -8.30 33.35 -11.56
CA VAL A 4 -8.40 31.92 -11.23
C VAL A 4 -8.80 31.82 -9.76
N LYS A 5 -10.06 31.46 -9.50
CA LYS A 5 -10.53 31.15 -8.15
C LYS A 5 -9.77 29.92 -7.65
N GLN A 6 -8.90 30.13 -6.67
CA GLN A 6 -8.22 29.05 -5.97
C GLN A 6 -9.14 28.54 -4.86
N TYR A 7 -9.41 27.24 -4.87
CA TYR A 7 -10.21 26.57 -3.85
C TYR A 7 -9.30 25.70 -2.99
N SER A 8 -9.50 25.73 -1.68
CA SER A 8 -8.77 24.87 -0.75
C SER A 8 -9.05 23.40 -1.06
N ARG A 9 -8.12 22.54 -0.65
CA ARG A 9 -8.26 21.09 -0.84
C ARG A 9 -9.48 20.54 -0.11
N GLU A 10 -9.67 20.95 1.14
CA GLU A 10 -10.80 20.58 1.99
C GLU A 10 -12.14 20.96 1.32
N TYR A 11 -12.23 22.17 0.77
CA TYR A 11 -13.44 22.63 0.08
C TYR A 11 -13.74 21.79 -1.16
N LYS A 12 -12.72 21.42 -1.95
CA LYS A 12 -12.92 20.51 -3.09
C LYS A 12 -13.41 19.15 -2.64
N GLU A 13 -12.90 18.64 -1.52
CA GLU A 13 -13.31 17.34 -0.97
C GLU A 13 -14.78 17.36 -0.51
N GLU A 14 -15.20 18.39 0.23
CA GLU A 14 -16.60 18.59 0.62
C GLU A 14 -17.52 18.75 -0.60
N ALA A 15 -17.09 19.54 -1.59
CA ALA A 15 -17.86 19.77 -2.81
C ALA A 15 -18.12 18.48 -3.57
N LEU A 16 -17.14 17.59 -3.59
CA LEU A 16 -17.24 16.31 -4.27
C LEU A 16 -18.10 15.30 -3.52
N LYS A 17 -18.04 15.30 -2.19
CA LYS A 17 -18.95 14.52 -1.35
C LYS A 17 -20.41 14.94 -1.59
N LEU A 18 -20.66 16.25 -1.61
CA LEU A 18 -22.00 16.79 -1.88
C LEU A 18 -22.47 16.48 -3.31
N ALA A 19 -21.56 16.55 -4.28
CA ALA A 19 -21.85 16.19 -5.68
C ALA A 19 -22.24 14.72 -5.84
N GLU A 20 -21.77 13.85 -4.96
CA GLU A 20 -22.09 12.44 -4.98
C GLU A 20 -23.42 12.13 -4.29
N GLU A 21 -23.74 12.82 -3.20
CA GLU A 21 -25.02 12.67 -2.48
C GLU A 21 -26.20 13.29 -3.24
N LYS A 22 -26.03 14.51 -3.78
CA LYS A 22 -27.12 15.30 -4.39
C LYS A 22 -27.03 15.45 -5.91
N GLY A 23 -25.92 15.02 -6.51
CA GLY A 23 -25.63 15.24 -7.93
C GLY A 23 -24.94 16.58 -8.21
N CYS A 24 -24.10 16.62 -9.25
CA CYS A 24 -23.26 17.79 -9.57
C CYS A 24 -24.05 19.09 -9.81
N LYS A 25 -25.29 19.00 -10.32
CA LYS A 25 -26.10 20.19 -10.60
C LYS A 25 -26.53 20.87 -9.30
N ASN A 26 -27.20 20.13 -8.43
CA ASN A 26 -27.67 20.61 -7.14
C ASN A 26 -26.50 21.04 -6.23
N ALA A 27 -25.43 20.25 -6.20
CA ALA A 27 -24.24 20.59 -5.42
C ALA A 27 -23.56 21.89 -5.92
N SER A 28 -23.53 22.12 -7.25
CA SER A 28 -22.95 23.36 -7.79
C SER A 28 -23.76 24.61 -7.42
N GLU A 29 -25.10 24.49 -7.40
CA GLU A 29 -26.01 25.56 -7.00
C GLU A 29 -25.89 25.86 -5.49
N GLU A 30 -25.82 24.82 -4.66
CA GLU A 30 -25.70 24.96 -3.20
C GLU A 30 -24.34 25.55 -2.77
N LEU A 31 -23.27 25.20 -3.47
CA LEU A 31 -21.91 25.68 -3.18
C LEU A 31 -21.57 27.02 -3.87
N GLY A 32 -22.45 27.51 -4.76
CA GLY A 32 -22.23 28.74 -5.53
C GLY A 32 -21.06 28.66 -6.52
N ILE A 33 -20.70 27.44 -6.97
CA ILE A 33 -19.63 27.21 -7.95
C ILE A 33 -20.21 26.84 -9.31
N SER A 34 -19.44 27.08 -10.38
CA SER A 34 -19.87 26.66 -11.71
C SER A 34 -19.95 25.14 -11.81
N TYR A 35 -21.03 24.63 -12.39
CA TYR A 35 -21.21 23.22 -12.71
C TYR A 35 -20.00 22.61 -13.41
N ASN A 36 -19.43 23.32 -14.40
CA ASN A 36 -18.26 22.84 -15.16
C ASN A 36 -17.02 22.68 -14.28
N THR A 37 -16.87 23.52 -13.25
CA THR A 37 -15.76 23.43 -12.29
C THR A 37 -15.92 22.18 -11.42
N LEU A 38 -17.11 21.98 -10.84
CA LEU A 38 -17.40 20.81 -10.03
C LEU A 38 -17.32 19.52 -10.85
N TYR A 39 -17.84 19.52 -12.07
CA TYR A 39 -17.75 18.40 -13.00
C TYR A 39 -16.29 18.06 -13.35
N GLY A 40 -15.45 19.08 -13.57
CA GLY A 40 -14.01 18.91 -13.75
C GLY A 40 -13.36 18.22 -12.55
N TRP A 41 -13.70 18.63 -11.32
CA TRP A 41 -13.19 17.98 -10.11
C TRP A 41 -13.66 16.54 -9.96
N VAL A 42 -14.93 16.24 -10.28
CA VAL A 42 -15.46 14.87 -10.26
C VAL A 42 -14.73 13.99 -11.27
N LYS A 43 -14.43 14.52 -12.46
CA LYS A 43 -13.69 13.81 -13.50
C LYS A 43 -12.25 13.53 -13.07
N GLU A 44 -11.58 14.49 -12.44
CA GLU A 44 -10.21 14.31 -11.92
C GLU A 44 -10.18 13.38 -10.69
N ALA A 45 -11.22 13.42 -9.85
CA ALA A 45 -11.41 12.46 -8.76
C ALA A 45 -11.57 11.02 -9.27
N ARG A 46 -12.38 10.81 -10.32
CA ARG A 46 -12.54 9.49 -10.96
C ARG A 46 -11.27 8.95 -11.60
N LYS A 47 -10.38 9.83 -12.05
CA LYS A 47 -9.06 9.45 -12.59
C LYS A 47 -8.01 9.20 -11.51
N GLY A 48 -8.33 9.37 -10.22
CA GLY A 48 -7.40 9.24 -9.11
C GLY A 48 -6.45 10.43 -8.91
N ASN A 49 -6.66 11.52 -9.66
CA ASN A 49 -5.84 12.73 -9.61
C ASN A 49 -6.24 13.69 -8.48
N LEU A 50 -7.49 13.62 -8.02
CA LEU A 50 -7.87 14.16 -6.72
C LEU A 50 -7.87 13.03 -5.71
N HIS A 51 -7.02 13.14 -4.68
CA HIS A 51 -7.01 12.28 -3.51
C HIS A 51 -8.25 12.54 -2.63
N LEU A 52 -9.42 12.28 -3.18
CA LEU A 52 -10.59 11.96 -2.39
C LEU A 52 -10.43 10.52 -1.94
N GLY A 53 -10.45 10.31 -0.63
CA GLY A 53 -10.47 8.99 -0.02
C GLY A 53 -11.77 8.23 -0.29
N LYS A 54 -12.16 8.05 -1.55
CA LYS A 54 -13.26 7.19 -1.94
C LYS A 54 -12.71 5.97 -2.65
N ARG A 55 -12.47 4.92 -1.84
CA ARG A 55 -12.34 3.56 -2.35
C ARG A 55 -13.68 3.24 -3.03
N SER A 56 -13.73 3.20 -4.35
CA SER A 56 -14.85 2.57 -5.04
C SER A 56 -14.94 1.11 -4.58
N ASP A 57 -16.14 0.54 -4.44
CA ASP A 57 -16.33 -0.85 -3.98
C ASP A 57 -15.53 -1.85 -4.83
N SER A 58 -15.32 -1.55 -6.11
CA SER A 58 -14.43 -2.30 -7.01
C SER A 58 -12.94 -2.25 -6.59
N ASN A 59 -12.48 -1.10 -6.09
CA ASN A 59 -11.12 -0.94 -5.57
C ASN A 59 -10.99 -1.56 -4.18
N VAL A 60 -12.04 -1.53 -3.35
CA VAL A 60 -12.03 -2.24 -2.05
C VAL A 60 -11.84 -3.74 -2.27
N SER A 61 -12.64 -4.34 -3.16
CA SER A 61 -12.54 -5.76 -3.49
C SER A 61 -11.15 -6.13 -4.03
N LYS A 62 -10.59 -5.30 -4.92
CA LYS A 62 -9.26 -5.54 -5.50
C LYS A 62 -8.13 -5.41 -4.47
N LEU A 63 -8.22 -4.42 -3.58
CA LEU A 63 -7.27 -4.27 -2.46
C LEU A 63 -7.38 -5.44 -1.47
N GLU A 64 -8.57 -5.98 -1.26
CA GLU A 64 -8.81 -7.10 -0.36
C GLU A 64 -8.22 -8.40 -0.93
N GLU A 65 -8.38 -8.64 -2.23
CA GLU A 65 -7.70 -9.72 -2.96
C GLU A 65 -6.17 -9.60 -2.88
N GLU A 66 -5.63 -8.39 -3.12
CA GLU A 66 -4.20 -8.11 -3.03
C GLU A 66 -3.67 -8.34 -1.61
N LEU A 67 -4.40 -7.88 -0.58
CA LEU A 67 -4.08 -8.15 0.82
C LEU A 67 -4.07 -9.65 1.13
N GLN A 68 -5.00 -10.42 0.58
CA GLN A 68 -5.05 -11.86 0.78
C GLN A 68 -3.85 -12.55 0.12
N GLN A 69 -3.47 -12.13 -1.09
CA GLN A 69 -2.28 -12.63 -1.78
C GLN A 69 -0.99 -12.28 -1.03
N LEU A 70 -0.86 -11.05 -0.55
CA LEU A 70 0.28 -10.60 0.26
C LEU A 70 0.40 -11.37 1.57
N ARG A 71 -0.72 -11.73 2.21
CA ARG A 71 -0.70 -12.57 3.42
C ARG A 71 -0.25 -14.00 3.12
N ARG A 72 -0.64 -14.57 1.97
CA ARG A 72 -0.21 -15.92 1.55
C ARG A 72 1.28 -15.96 1.28
N THR A 73 1.77 -15.03 0.46
CA THR A 73 3.20 -14.93 0.11
C THR A 73 4.08 -14.66 1.33
N ASN A 74 3.68 -13.76 2.24
CA ASN A 74 4.40 -13.55 3.50
C ASN A 74 4.49 -14.83 4.35
N LYS A 75 3.42 -15.62 4.42
CA LYS A 75 3.41 -16.87 5.17
C LYS A 75 4.34 -17.91 4.55
N GLU A 76 4.40 -17.98 3.22
CA GLU A 76 5.32 -18.86 2.50
C GLU A 76 6.77 -18.44 2.70
N LEU A 77 7.08 -17.16 2.49
CA LEU A 77 8.42 -16.59 2.70
C LEU A 77 8.90 -16.74 4.15
N ALA A 78 8.00 -16.64 5.14
CA ALA A 78 8.34 -16.85 6.54
C ALA A 78 8.74 -18.31 6.81
N LYS A 79 8.07 -19.29 6.18
CA LYS A 79 8.44 -20.71 6.29
C LYS A 79 9.79 -21.00 5.64
N GLU A 80 10.02 -20.45 4.45
CA GLU A 80 11.30 -20.60 3.75
C GLU A 80 12.44 -19.98 4.56
N ASN A 81 12.26 -18.78 5.10
CA ASN A 81 13.26 -18.15 5.98
C ASN A 81 13.56 -19.01 7.21
N LYS A 82 12.55 -19.59 7.86
CA LYS A 82 12.75 -20.48 9.00
C LYS A 82 13.58 -21.71 8.62
N ARG A 83 13.27 -22.32 7.47
CA ARG A 83 14.03 -23.47 6.95
C ARG A 83 15.47 -23.09 6.64
N PHE A 84 15.71 -21.94 5.98
CA PHE A 84 17.08 -21.47 5.71
C PHE A 84 17.85 -21.13 6.99
N GLN A 85 17.18 -20.62 8.02
CA GLN A 85 17.79 -20.40 9.33
C GLN A 85 18.20 -21.72 9.98
N GLU A 86 17.33 -22.74 9.96
CA GLU A 86 17.65 -24.08 10.47
C GLU A 86 18.81 -24.73 9.69
N GLU A 87 18.83 -24.61 8.36
CA GLU A 87 19.93 -25.10 7.52
C GLU A 87 21.25 -24.37 7.82
N ASN A 88 21.22 -23.04 7.98
CA ASN A 88 22.40 -22.26 8.36
C ASN A 88 22.92 -22.63 9.76
N GLU A 89 22.03 -22.85 10.72
CA GLU A 89 22.40 -23.26 12.08
C GLU A 89 23.04 -24.65 12.08
N PHE A 90 22.45 -25.61 11.36
CA PHE A 90 23.02 -26.94 11.19
C PHE A 90 24.41 -26.90 10.53
N LEU A 91 24.57 -26.11 9.47
CA LEU A 91 25.86 -25.92 8.81
C LEU A 91 26.88 -25.26 9.75
N ALA A 92 26.47 -24.25 10.52
CA ALA A 92 27.33 -23.60 11.50
C ALA A 92 27.81 -24.60 12.56
N GLU A 93 26.92 -25.43 13.10
CA GLU A 93 27.26 -26.47 14.08
C GLU A 93 28.22 -27.52 13.48
N ALA A 94 27.95 -27.99 12.26
CA ALA A 94 28.83 -28.91 11.56
C ALA A 94 30.23 -28.30 11.34
N THR A 95 30.32 -27.05 10.88
CA THR A 95 31.62 -26.38 10.70
C THR A 95 32.38 -26.22 12.02
N ALA A 96 31.70 -25.88 13.11
CA ALA A 96 32.29 -25.78 14.44
C ALA A 96 32.81 -27.15 14.93
N PHE A 97 32.04 -28.22 14.73
CA PHE A 97 32.43 -29.58 15.07
C PHE A 97 33.70 -30.01 14.31
N PHE A 98 33.73 -29.81 12.99
CA PHE A 98 34.90 -30.16 12.18
C PHE A 98 36.13 -29.30 12.52
N ALA A 99 35.95 -28.01 12.81
CA ALA A 99 37.04 -27.15 13.27
C ALA A 99 37.63 -27.63 14.60
N ALA A 100 36.80 -27.97 15.58
CA ALA A 100 37.25 -28.51 16.87
C ALA A 100 37.95 -29.86 16.73
N SER A 101 37.46 -30.74 15.84
CA SER A 101 38.10 -32.02 15.54
C SER A 101 39.52 -31.85 14.98
N ARG A 102 39.73 -30.90 14.06
CA ARG A 102 41.07 -30.56 13.53
C ARG A 102 42.02 -30.05 14.61
N GLN A 103 41.54 -29.25 15.55
CA GLN A 103 42.37 -28.76 16.66
C GLN A 103 42.78 -29.88 17.64
N LYS A 104 41.87 -30.83 17.92
CA LYS A 104 42.18 -31.98 18.80
C LYS A 104 43.20 -32.92 18.17
N SER A 105 43.15 -33.16 16.86
CA SER A 105 44.13 -34.01 16.17
C SER A 105 45.51 -33.36 16.04
N ALA A 106 45.57 -32.02 15.88
CA ALA A 106 46.83 -31.28 15.90
C ALA A 106 47.54 -31.38 17.26
N LYS A 107 46.82 -31.21 18.38
CA LYS A 107 47.37 -31.31 19.75
C LYS A 107 47.86 -32.69 20.17
N LYS A 108 47.50 -33.75 19.43
CA LYS A 108 47.89 -35.14 19.72
C LYS A 108 49.12 -35.60 18.93
N LYS A 109 49.62 -34.74 18.02
CA LYS A 109 50.81 -34.96 17.18
C LYS A 109 52.05 -34.19 17.64
N GLU A 110 51.90 -33.28 18.60
CA GLU A 110 52.99 -32.78 19.46
C GLU A 110 53.19 -33.71 20.65
#